data_AF-A0A9X4KUS5-F1
#
_entry.id   AF-A0A9X4KUS5-F1
#
_cell.length_a   1.000
_cell.length_b   1.000
_cell.length_c   1.000
_cell.angle_alpha   90.00
_cell.angle_beta   90.00
_cell.angle_gamma   90.00
#
_symmetry.space_group_name_H-M   'P 1'
#
loop_
_entity.id
_entity.type
_entity.pdbx_description
1 polymer ?
#
loop_
_entity_poly.entity_id
_entity_poly.type
_entity_poly.pdbx_seq_one_letter_code
_entity_poly.pdbx_strand_id
1 'polypeptide(L)'
;MDYSFLPLEHFHHSFQLYADNARQYRLTDLIALHFIECPKFRAGPYRPDDPLHRWLRFLDERTTADQLEELIEMDPTIRHAEERLAHLSEDDMTRMLYEAREKAQRDRISFLKDAWEEGRETGWESGQESAKAEIALHMLQEGMDLRTIARLTGLSPQRVRQLAEPK
;
A
#
# COMPACT_ATOMS: atom_id res chain seq x y z
N MET A 1 5.07 0.20 16.12
CA MET A 1 4.60 1.60 15.95
C MET A 1 5.09 2.43 17.13
N ASP A 2 5.96 3.41 16.90
CA ASP A 2 6.61 4.21 17.96
C ASP A 2 6.18 5.68 17.87
N TYR A 3 4.92 6.00 18.18
CA TYR A 3 4.43 7.39 18.22
C TYR A 3 3.63 7.64 19.50
N SER A 4 3.91 8.76 20.17
CA SER A 4 3.07 9.29 21.26
C SER A 4 2.14 10.33 20.67
N PHE A 5 0.83 10.12 20.81
CA PHE A 5 -0.20 10.92 20.17
C PHE A 5 -0.93 11.81 21.17
N LEU A 6 -1.22 11.32 22.37
CA LEU A 6 -1.97 12.09 23.35
C LEU A 6 -1.02 12.94 24.20
N PRO A 7 -1.35 14.21 24.50
CA PRO A 7 -0.56 15.07 25.38
C PRO A 7 -0.69 14.68 26.88
N LEU A 8 -1.15 13.47 27.16
CA LEU A 8 -1.41 12.95 28.50
C LEU A 8 -0.22 12.11 28.99
N GLU A 9 0.01 12.06 30.30
CA GLU A 9 1.22 11.41 30.84
C GLU A 9 1.15 9.88 30.87
N HIS A 10 -0.04 9.32 31.10
CA HIS A 10 -0.20 7.87 31.24
C HIS A 10 -0.16 7.15 29.88
N PHE A 11 0.13 5.86 29.91
CA PHE A 11 0.13 5.04 28.70
C PHE A 11 -1.27 4.52 28.34
N HIS A 12 -2.23 4.54 29.27
CA HIS A 12 -3.58 4.02 29.08
C HIS A 12 -4.62 5.09 29.38
N HIS A 13 -5.52 5.32 28.44
CA HIS A 13 -6.64 6.25 28.56
C HIS A 13 -7.93 5.59 28.10
N SER A 14 -8.99 5.75 28.88
CA SER A 14 -10.34 5.31 28.51
C SER A 14 -11.20 6.52 28.22
N PHE A 15 -11.81 6.54 27.03
CA PHE A 15 -12.73 7.56 26.57
C PHE A 15 -14.14 6.98 26.50
N GLN A 16 -15.11 7.74 26.99
CA GLN A 16 -16.53 7.38 26.95
C GLN A 16 -17.29 8.42 26.13
N LEU A 17 -18.48 8.05 25.66
CA LEU A 17 -19.32 8.91 24.83
C LEU A 17 -20.21 9.82 25.68
N TYR A 18 -19.97 11.13 25.61
CA TYR A 18 -20.73 12.17 26.28
C TYR A 18 -21.33 13.14 25.26
N ALA A 19 -22.45 13.78 25.62
CA ALA A 19 -23.02 14.84 24.79
C ALA A 19 -22.11 16.07 24.78
N ASP A 20 -21.81 16.60 23.59
CA ASP A 20 -20.88 17.72 23.42
C ASP A 20 -21.32 18.99 24.17
N ASN A 21 -22.62 19.28 24.16
CA ASN A 21 -23.23 20.44 24.81
C ASN A 21 -23.62 20.20 26.28
N ALA A 22 -23.51 18.96 26.77
CA ALA A 22 -23.90 18.56 28.11
C ALA A 22 -23.00 17.40 28.58
N ARG A 23 -21.73 17.70 28.88
CA ARG A 23 -20.71 16.71 29.24
C ARG A 23 -21.01 15.88 30.49
N GLN A 24 -22.01 16.27 31.29
CA GLN A 24 -22.54 15.45 32.39
C GLN A 24 -23.44 14.29 31.92
N TYR A 25 -23.91 14.32 30.68
CA TYR A 25 -24.81 13.32 30.12
C TYR A 25 -24.02 12.32 29.27
N ARG A 26 -23.83 11.12 29.82
CA ARG A 26 -23.22 9.99 29.11
C ARG A 26 -24.26 9.34 28.21
N LEU A 27 -23.93 9.14 26.94
CA LEU A 27 -24.83 8.50 25.97
C LEU A 27 -25.07 7.03 26.32
N THR A 28 -24.02 6.29 26.70
CA THR A 28 -24.09 4.86 27.03
C THR A 28 -22.88 4.41 27.87
N ASP A 29 -23.04 3.38 28.72
CA ASP A 29 -21.93 2.59 29.32
C ASP A 29 -21.48 1.42 28.45
N LEU A 30 -22.22 1.05 27.41
CA LEU A 30 -21.98 -0.19 26.69
C LEU A 30 -20.67 -0.16 25.88
N ILE A 31 -20.10 1.02 25.62
CA ILE A 31 -18.91 1.19 24.80
C ILE A 31 -17.96 2.18 25.47
N ALA A 32 -16.69 1.80 25.57
CA ALA A 32 -15.59 2.68 25.90
C ALA A 32 -14.44 2.46 24.90
N LEU A 33 -13.77 3.54 24.49
CA LEU A 33 -12.58 3.48 23.66
C LEU A 33 -11.35 3.51 24.56
N HIS A 34 -10.50 2.49 24.45
CA HIS A 34 -9.23 2.45 25.16
C HIS A 34 -8.09 2.79 24.20
N PHE A 35 -7.33 3.84 24.55
CA PHE A 35 -6.08 4.20 23.90
C PHE A 35 -4.92 3.71 24.74
N ILE A 36 -4.03 2.95 24.12
CA ILE A 36 -2.81 2.42 24.74
C ILE A 36 -1.60 2.85 23.92
N GLU A 37 -0.71 3.62 24.53
CA GLU A 37 0.50 4.14 23.90
C GLU A 37 1.71 3.32 24.32
N CYS A 38 2.07 2.33 23.49
CA CYS A 38 3.20 1.42 23.75
C CYS A 38 4.52 2.13 24.07
N PRO A 39 4.91 3.27 23.45
CA PRO A 39 6.13 3.98 23.84
C PRO A 39 6.13 4.43 25.31
N LYS A 40 5.00 4.96 25.80
CA LYS A 40 4.86 5.40 27.19
C LYS A 40 4.85 4.21 28.15
N PHE A 41 4.20 3.11 27.76
CA PHE A 41 4.23 1.87 28.52
C PHE A 41 5.66 1.34 28.69
N ARG A 42 6.43 1.26 27.58
CA ARG A 42 7.82 0.77 27.58
C ARG A 42 8.77 1.67 28.36
N ALA A 43 8.54 2.98 28.39
CA ALA A 43 9.32 3.93 29.18
C ALA A 43 8.96 3.89 30.68
N GLY A 44 7.77 3.40 31.02
CA GLY A 44 7.26 3.32 32.37
C GLY A 44 7.68 2.05 33.13
N PRO A 45 7.39 1.99 34.45
CA PRO A 45 7.66 0.80 35.25
C PRO A 45 6.74 -0.36 34.85
N TYR A 46 7.32 -1.55 34.76
CA TYR A 46 6.57 -2.78 34.54
C TYR A 46 6.01 -3.32 35.86
N ARG A 47 4.74 -3.72 35.86
CA ARG A 47 3.99 -4.20 37.03
C ARG A 47 3.37 -5.56 36.72
N PRO A 48 4.04 -6.68 37.05
CA PRO A 48 3.55 -8.01 36.67
C PRO A 48 2.30 -8.44 37.45
N ASP A 49 1.96 -7.76 38.54
CA ASP A 49 0.71 -7.95 39.30
C ASP A 49 -0.53 -7.48 38.51
N ASP A 50 -0.36 -6.48 37.64
CA ASP A 50 -1.43 -5.94 36.81
C ASP A 50 -1.63 -6.80 35.54
N PRO A 51 -2.82 -7.40 35.33
CA PRO A 51 -3.12 -8.16 34.12
C PRO A 51 -2.89 -7.37 32.83
N LEU A 52 -3.22 -6.08 32.79
CA LEU A 52 -3.03 -5.26 31.59
C LEU A 52 -1.55 -5.17 31.23
N HIS A 53 -0.67 -5.00 32.22
CA HIS A 53 0.77 -4.97 31.99
C HIS A 53 1.28 -6.31 31.44
N ARG A 54 0.79 -7.44 31.98
CA ARG A 54 1.14 -8.78 31.45
C ARG A 54 0.70 -8.95 30.00
N TRP A 55 -0.54 -8.57 29.68
CA TRP A 55 -1.06 -8.63 28.31
C TRP A 55 -0.35 -7.68 27.35
N LEU A 56 -0.02 -6.46 27.78
CA LEU A 56 0.75 -5.52 26.95
C LEU A 56 2.18 -5.98 26.74
N ARG A 57 2.78 -6.66 27.72
CA ARG A 57 4.08 -7.32 27.53
C ARG A 57 3.95 -8.48 26.56
N PHE A 58 2.97 -9.34 26.72
CA PHE A 58 2.72 -10.47 25.80
C PHE A 58 2.56 -10.03 24.34
N LEU A 59 1.82 -8.94 24.09
CA LEU A 59 1.58 -8.40 22.75
C LEU A 59 2.74 -7.53 22.20
N ASP A 60 3.79 -7.28 22.99
CA ASP A 60 4.93 -6.48 22.54
C ASP A 60 5.92 -7.34 21.74
N GLU A 61 6.19 -6.96 20.49
CA GLU A 61 7.16 -7.60 19.60
C GLU A 61 8.59 -7.67 20.18
N ARG A 62 8.89 -6.84 21.19
CA ARG A 62 10.21 -6.80 21.87
C ARG A 62 10.34 -7.81 23.01
N THR A 63 9.29 -8.54 23.34
CA THR A 63 9.30 -9.53 24.42
C THR A 63 10.16 -10.72 24.05
N THR A 64 11.07 -11.09 24.95
CA THR A 64 11.99 -12.22 24.73
C THR A 64 11.31 -13.55 25.06
N ALA A 65 11.88 -14.66 24.57
CA ALA A 65 11.38 -16.01 24.88
C ALA A 65 11.30 -16.27 26.38
N ASP A 66 12.35 -15.91 27.13
CA ASP A 66 12.38 -16.08 28.60
C ASP A 66 11.26 -15.28 29.30
N GLN A 67 11.00 -14.05 28.85
CA GLN A 67 9.92 -13.22 29.40
C GLN A 67 8.54 -13.77 29.04
N LEU A 68 8.39 -14.32 27.84
CA LEU A 68 7.16 -14.97 27.41
C LEU A 68 6.87 -16.22 28.26
N GLU A 69 7.88 -17.03 28.53
CA GLU A 69 7.75 -18.21 29.40
C GLU A 69 7.32 -17.82 30.82
N GLU A 70 7.94 -16.79 31.41
CA GLU A 70 7.53 -16.23 32.71
C GLU A 70 6.06 -15.78 32.68
N LEU A 71 5.62 -15.06 31.64
CA LEU A 71 4.23 -14.62 31.50
C LEU A 71 3.24 -15.78 31.40
N ILE A 72 3.60 -16.83 30.65
CA ILE A 72 2.80 -18.04 30.46
C ILE A 72 2.65 -18.81 31.78
N GLU A 73 3.69 -18.82 32.61
CA GLU A 73 3.63 -19.38 33.97
C GLU A 73 2.76 -18.54 34.90
N MET A 74 2.87 -17.21 34.81
CA MET A 74 2.14 -16.28 35.68
C MET A 74 0.66 -16.16 35.35
N ASP A 75 0.27 -16.31 34.07
CA ASP A 75 -1.10 -16.07 33.62
C ASP A 75 -1.63 -17.20 32.69
N PRO A 76 -2.53 -18.06 33.19
CA PRO A 76 -3.14 -19.13 32.40
C PRO A 76 -3.88 -18.65 31.15
N THR A 77 -4.38 -17.40 31.13
CA THR A 77 -5.07 -16.87 29.95
C THR A 77 -4.09 -16.48 28.84
N ILE A 78 -2.89 -16.01 29.21
CA ILE A 78 -1.80 -15.76 28.26
C ILE A 78 -1.30 -17.09 27.66
N ARG A 79 -1.16 -18.13 28.49
CA ARG A 79 -0.84 -19.49 28.00
C ARG A 79 -1.82 -19.94 26.92
N HIS A 80 -3.12 -19.81 27.19
CA HIS A 80 -4.13 -20.21 26.22
C HIS A 80 -4.07 -19.37 24.94
N ALA A 81 -3.81 -18.06 25.05
CA ALA A 81 -3.65 -17.20 23.88
C ALA A 81 -2.44 -17.61 23.02
N GLU A 82 -1.31 -17.95 23.64
CA GLU A 82 -0.12 -18.42 22.92
C GLU A 82 -0.38 -19.75 22.19
N GLU A 83 -1.01 -20.72 22.85
CA GLU A 83 -1.41 -21.99 22.22
C GLU A 83 -2.32 -21.77 21.01
N ARG A 84 -3.27 -20.83 21.12
CA ARG A 84 -4.17 -20.45 20.02
C ARG A 84 -3.42 -19.76 18.89
N LEU A 85 -2.46 -18.87 19.19
CA LEU A 85 -1.64 -18.20 18.19
C LEU A 85 -0.71 -19.15 17.46
N ALA A 86 -0.09 -20.10 18.15
CA ALA A 86 0.73 -21.14 17.53
C ALA A 86 -0.08 -21.96 16.53
N HIS A 87 -1.30 -22.36 16.92
CA HIS A 87 -2.22 -23.09 16.05
C HIS A 87 -2.67 -22.27 14.83
N LEU A 88 -3.01 -20.98 15.02
CA LEU A 88 -3.40 -20.09 13.92
C LEU A 88 -2.23 -19.79 12.99
N SER A 89 -1.02 -19.60 13.52
CA SER A 89 0.16 -19.26 12.71
C SER A 89 0.57 -20.39 11.78
N GLU A 90 0.35 -21.64 12.17
CA GLU A 90 0.58 -22.83 11.32
C GLU A 90 -0.33 -22.81 10.06
N ASP A 91 -1.58 -22.37 10.22
CA ASP A 91 -2.56 -22.25 9.13
C ASP A 91 -2.39 -20.95 8.33
N ASP A 92 -2.16 -19.82 9.02
CA ASP A 92 -2.05 -18.48 8.44
C ASP A 92 -0.77 -18.27 7.63
N MET A 93 0.37 -18.81 8.06
CA MET A 93 1.61 -18.71 7.25
C MET A 93 1.46 -19.44 5.91
N THR A 94 0.79 -20.59 5.93
CA THR A 94 0.50 -21.38 4.73
C THR A 94 -0.46 -20.62 3.80
N ARG A 95 -1.52 -20.03 4.37
CA ARG A 95 -2.46 -19.17 3.62
C ARG A 95 -1.80 -17.92 3.05
N MET A 96 -1.01 -17.21 3.85
CA MET A 96 -0.28 -16.01 3.45
C MET A 96 0.68 -16.30 2.30
N LEU A 97 1.44 -17.40 2.37
CA LEU A 97 2.31 -17.83 1.28
C LEU A 97 1.54 -18.13 0.00
N TYR A 98 0.36 -18.74 0.12
CA TYR A 98 -0.53 -19.00 -1.02
C TYR A 98 -1.07 -17.70 -1.63
N GLU A 99 -1.60 -16.79 -0.82
CA GLU A 99 -2.12 -15.49 -1.27
C GLU A 99 -1.03 -14.61 -1.91
N ALA A 100 0.17 -14.58 -1.32
CA ALA A 100 1.31 -13.84 -1.86
C ALA A 100 1.71 -14.40 -3.24
N ARG A 101 1.69 -15.73 -3.41
CA ARG A 101 1.96 -16.37 -4.70
C ARG A 101 0.88 -16.04 -5.73
N GLU A 102 -0.39 -16.09 -5.36
CA GLU A 102 -1.49 -15.69 -6.24
C GLU A 102 -1.40 -14.22 -6.65
N LYS A 103 -1.08 -13.34 -5.70
CA LYS A 103 -0.87 -11.91 -5.97
C LYS A 103 0.27 -11.71 -6.97
N ALA A 104 1.42 -12.35 -6.76
CA ALA A 104 2.55 -12.25 -7.69
C ALA A 104 2.20 -12.75 -9.11
N GLN A 105 1.38 -13.80 -9.23
CA GLN A 105 0.87 -14.27 -10.52
C GLN A 105 -0.06 -13.24 -11.19
N ARG A 106 -1.01 -12.67 -10.43
CA ARG A 106 -1.93 -11.63 -10.94
C ARG A 106 -1.16 -10.39 -11.38
N ASP A 107 -0.21 -9.93 -10.57
CA ASP A 107 0.65 -8.78 -10.88
C ASP A 107 1.46 -9.03 -12.16
N ARG A 108 2.02 -10.24 -12.33
CA ARG A 108 2.72 -10.63 -13.56
C ARG A 108 1.81 -10.60 -14.78
N ILE A 109 0.59 -11.15 -14.67
CA ILE A 109 -0.39 -11.15 -15.76
C ILE A 109 -0.78 -9.73 -16.14
N SER A 110 -1.08 -8.88 -15.15
CA SER A 110 -1.42 -7.47 -15.39
C SER A 110 -0.27 -6.75 -16.08
N PHE A 111 0.96 -6.88 -15.55
CA PHE A 111 2.14 -6.28 -16.14
C PHE A 111 2.35 -6.70 -17.60
N LEU A 112 2.20 -7.98 -17.93
CA LEU A 112 2.34 -8.47 -19.30
C LEU A 112 1.22 -7.94 -20.22
N LYS A 113 0.00 -7.81 -19.71
CA LYS A 113 -1.12 -7.25 -20.45
C LYS A 113 -0.89 -5.78 -20.75
N ASP A 114 -0.50 -5.00 -19.74
CA ASP A 114 -0.24 -3.57 -19.87
C ASP A 114 0.92 -3.33 -20.86
N ALA A 115 2.01 -4.09 -20.73
CA ALA A 115 3.15 -4.02 -21.66
C ALA A 115 2.76 -4.40 -23.11
N TRP A 116 1.86 -5.37 -23.29
CA TRP A 116 1.37 -5.75 -24.62
C TRP A 116 0.49 -4.65 -25.23
N GLU A 117 -0.37 -4.03 -24.42
CA GLU A 117 -1.26 -2.96 -24.87
C GLU A 117 -0.48 -1.69 -25.25
N GLU A 118 0.49 -1.28 -24.41
CA GLU A 118 1.40 -0.17 -24.69
C GLU A 118 2.24 -0.43 -25.96
N GLY A 119 2.77 -1.64 -26.10
CA GLY A 119 3.51 -2.04 -27.30
C GLY A 119 2.66 -2.02 -28.57
N ARG A 120 1.39 -2.41 -28.47
CA ARG A 120 0.43 -2.37 -29.59
C ARG A 120 0.09 -0.94 -29.99
N GLU A 121 -0.16 -0.06 -29.02
CA GLU A 121 -0.47 1.35 -29.26
C GLU A 121 0.73 2.08 -29.88
N THR A 122 1.91 1.95 -29.28
CA THR A 122 3.15 2.53 -29.80
C THR A 122 3.47 2.04 -31.21
N GLY A 123 3.27 0.73 -31.46
CA GLY A 123 3.45 0.14 -32.78
C GLY A 123 2.46 0.68 -33.82
N TRP A 124 1.21 0.90 -33.43
CA TRP A 124 0.20 1.47 -34.30
C TRP A 124 0.49 2.94 -34.65
N GLU A 125 0.83 3.78 -33.66
CA GLU A 125 1.19 5.18 -33.88
C GLU A 125 2.43 5.31 -34.76
N SER A 126 3.48 4.54 -34.47
CA SER A 126 4.71 4.51 -35.27
C SER A 126 4.44 4.06 -36.71
N GLY A 127 3.53 3.09 -36.89
CA GLY A 127 3.09 2.63 -38.20
C GLY A 127 2.34 3.72 -38.99
N GLN A 128 1.44 4.45 -38.35
CA GLN A 128 0.74 5.57 -38.99
C GLN A 128 1.69 6.70 -39.39
N GLU A 129 2.62 7.08 -38.51
CA GLU A 129 3.58 8.14 -38.79
C GLU A 129 4.54 7.74 -39.94
N SER A 130 4.99 6.48 -39.96
CA SER A 130 5.82 5.95 -41.03
C SER A 130 5.08 5.96 -42.38
N ALA A 131 3.83 5.52 -42.41
CA ALA A 131 3.01 5.54 -43.62
C ALA A 131 2.78 6.97 -44.14
N LYS A 132 2.50 7.94 -43.26
CA LYS A 132 2.38 9.36 -43.64
C LYS A 132 3.67 9.92 -44.21
N ALA A 133 4.81 9.58 -43.61
CA ALA A 133 6.13 10.03 -44.08
C ALA A 133 6.49 9.43 -45.45
N GLU A 134 6.18 8.15 -45.68
CA GLU A 134 6.40 7.47 -46.96
C GLU A 134 5.54 8.09 -48.07
N ILE A 135 4.25 8.35 -47.79
CA ILE A 135 3.37 9.07 -48.72
C ILE A 135 3.89 10.48 -49.02
N ALA A 136 4.35 11.21 -47.99
CA ALA A 136 4.92 12.56 -48.17
C ALA A 136 6.17 12.56 -49.05
N LEU A 137 7.06 11.56 -48.89
CA LEU A 137 8.24 11.38 -49.73
C LEU A 137 7.87 11.14 -51.19
N HIS A 138 6.88 10.28 -51.46
CA HIS A 138 6.37 10.08 -52.82
C HIS A 138 5.78 11.37 -53.42
N MET A 139 5.01 12.14 -52.65
CA MET A 139 4.47 13.44 -53.12
C MET A 139 5.57 14.47 -53.42
N LEU A 140 6.65 14.49 -52.63
CA LEU A 140 7.82 15.35 -52.88
C LEU A 140 8.53 14.95 -54.19
N GLN A 141 8.66 13.65 -54.46
CA GLN A 141 9.27 13.14 -55.68
C GLN A 141 8.44 13.52 -56.93
N GLU A 142 7.12 13.56 -56.80
CA GLU A 142 6.19 14.04 -57.84
C GLU A 142 6.16 15.58 -57.98
N GLY A 143 6.98 16.30 -57.21
CA GLY A 143 7.14 17.75 -57.33
C GLY A 143 6.04 18.59 -56.68
N MET A 144 5.25 18.01 -55.78
CA MET A 144 4.20 18.73 -55.05
C MET A 144 4.80 19.70 -54.02
N ASP A 145 4.16 20.86 -53.82
CA ASP A 145 4.67 21.86 -52.89
C ASP A 145 4.48 21.46 -51.40
N LEU A 146 5.39 21.95 -50.56
CA LEU A 146 5.45 21.63 -49.13
C LEU A 146 4.15 21.94 -48.37
N ARG A 147 3.42 23.00 -48.73
CA ARG A 147 2.18 23.37 -48.04
C ARG A 147 1.06 22.40 -48.39
N THR A 148 0.96 22.01 -49.65
CA THR A 148 -0.03 21.02 -50.09
C THR A 148 0.22 19.66 -49.46
N ILE A 149 1.48 19.21 -49.40
CA ILE A 149 1.84 17.93 -48.78
C ILE A 149 1.49 17.93 -47.28
N ALA A 150 1.88 18.96 -46.54
CA ALA A 150 1.54 19.08 -45.11
C ALA A 150 0.03 19.02 -44.86
N ARG A 151 -0.77 19.66 -45.74
CA ARG A 151 -2.23 19.63 -45.65
C ARG A 151 -2.82 18.24 -45.95
N LEU A 152 -2.25 17.49 -46.89
CA LEU A 152 -2.78 16.18 -47.32
C LEU A 152 -2.38 15.03 -46.39
N THR A 153 -1.15 15.03 -45.88
CA THR A 153 -0.65 13.96 -45.00
C THR A 153 -0.94 14.24 -43.53
N GLY A 154 -1.33 15.47 -43.20
CA GLY A 154 -1.53 15.92 -41.81
C GLY A 154 -0.21 16.09 -41.04
N LEU A 155 0.94 16.00 -41.71
CA LEU A 155 2.25 16.25 -41.12
C LEU A 155 2.49 17.75 -40.94
N SER A 156 3.29 18.12 -39.95
CA SER A 156 3.69 19.52 -39.77
C SER A 156 4.57 19.98 -40.94
N PRO A 157 4.52 21.26 -41.36
CA PRO A 157 5.39 21.78 -42.41
C PRO A 157 6.89 21.61 -42.11
N GLN A 158 7.26 21.64 -40.83
CA GLN A 158 8.63 21.38 -40.39
C GLN A 158 9.03 19.91 -40.63
N ARG A 159 8.13 18.96 -40.34
CA ARG A 159 8.36 17.54 -40.57
C ARG A 159 8.51 17.22 -42.06
N VAL A 160 7.66 17.81 -42.91
CA VAL A 160 7.77 17.64 -44.37
C VAL A 160 9.08 18.22 -44.91
N ARG A 161 9.53 19.37 -44.38
CA ARG A 161 10.85 19.93 -44.74
C ARG A 161 12.00 19.01 -44.36
N GLN A 162 11.98 18.43 -43.16
CA GLN A 162 13.00 17.47 -42.73
C GLN A 162 13.06 16.24 -43.63
N LEU A 163 11.92 15.76 -44.13
CA LEU A 163 11.87 14.64 -45.09
C LEU A 163 12.44 15.00 -46.47
N ALA A 164 12.46 16.28 -46.82
CA ALA A 164 12.99 16.79 -48.09
C ALA A 164 14.51 17.06 -48.03
N GLU A 165 15.12 17.09 -46.85
CA GLU A 165 16.56 17.24 -46.70
C GLU A 165 17.27 15.93 -47.09
N PRO A 166 18.27 15.96 -47.99
CA PRO A 166 19.04 14.76 -48.33
C PRO A 166 19.81 14.28 -47.10
N LYS A 167 19.80 12.96 -46.87
CA LYS A 167 20.66 12.30 -45.87
C LYS A 167 22.13 12.37 -46.24
#